data_AF-A0A2G2E3P0-F1
#
_entry.id   AF-A0A2G2E3P0-F1
#
_cell.length_a   1.000
_cell.length_b   1.000
_cell.length_c   1.000
_cell.angle_alpha   90.00
_cell.angle_beta   90.00
_cell.angle_gamma   90.00
#
_symmetry.space_group_name_H-M   'P 1'
#
loop_
_entity.id
_entity.type
_entity.pdbx_description
1 polymer ?
#
loop_
_entity_poly.entity_id
_entity_poly.type
_entity_poly.pdbx_seq_one_letter_code
_entity_poly.pdbx_strand_id
1 'polypeptide(L)'
;MIKRLFPLLFVLAACGSGEKTPFCKCMEAGNELNEYSAEILAKSEIDKAAQTKMKELRSTKKELCKEYEMMGKAEMLELKRACTELNAEEAEVRGQDEENQEN
;
A
#
# COMPACT_ATOMS: atom_id res chain seq x y z
N MET A 1 -0.96 -18.63 -49.04
CA MET A 1 -0.03 -18.05 -48.05
C MET A 1 -0.74 -16.89 -47.37
N ILE A 2 -1.42 -17.17 -46.25
CA ILE A 2 -2.23 -16.17 -45.54
C ILE A 2 -1.30 -15.39 -44.62
N LYS A 3 -0.92 -14.19 -45.06
CA LYS A 3 -0.15 -13.21 -44.29
C LYS A 3 -1.15 -12.45 -43.41
N ARG A 4 -1.50 -13.03 -42.26
CA ARG A 4 -2.34 -12.36 -41.26
C ARG A 4 -1.45 -11.73 -40.20
N LEU A 5 -1.41 -10.41 -40.29
CA LEU A 5 -1.35 -9.43 -39.22
C LEU A 5 -1.73 -10.02 -37.85
N PHE A 6 -0.84 -9.95 -36.86
CA PHE A 6 -1.24 -9.99 -35.45
C PHE A 6 -0.53 -8.85 -34.71
N PRO A 7 -1.29 -7.95 -34.07
CA PRO A 7 -0.78 -6.69 -33.56
C PRO A 7 0.05 -6.88 -32.30
N LEU A 8 0.98 -5.95 -32.15
CA LEU A 8 1.70 -5.56 -30.94
C LEU A 8 0.70 -5.36 -29.79
N LEU A 9 0.46 -6.38 -28.98
CA LEU A 9 -0.34 -6.31 -27.75
C LEU A 9 0.05 -7.49 -26.84
N PHE A 10 1.18 -7.34 -26.17
CA PHE A 10 1.43 -7.97 -24.87
C PHE A 10 1.38 -6.81 -23.87
N VAL A 11 0.17 -6.34 -23.54
CA VAL A 11 -0.55 -6.72 -22.32
C VAL A 11 0.37 -6.60 -21.10
N LEU A 12 0.41 -5.38 -20.55
CA LEU A 12 0.92 -5.03 -19.22
C LEU A 12 -0.02 -5.55 -18.10
N ALA A 13 -0.70 -6.68 -18.30
CA ALA A 13 -1.54 -7.28 -17.28
C ALA A 13 -0.72 -8.31 -16.49
N ALA A 14 -0.06 -7.84 -15.43
CA ALA A 14 0.21 -8.62 -14.21
C ALA A 14 1.04 -7.80 -13.20
N CYS A 15 0.43 -6.77 -12.62
CA CYS A 15 0.69 -6.44 -11.22
C CYS A 15 -0.61 -6.55 -10.42
N GLY A 16 -1.44 -7.52 -10.79
CA GLY A 16 -2.55 -8.01 -9.97
C GLY A 16 -2.10 -9.28 -9.26
N SER A 17 -2.43 -9.37 -7.97
CA SER A 17 -2.24 -10.50 -7.05
C SER A 17 -1.06 -10.40 -6.06
N GLY A 18 -1.34 -9.76 -4.92
CA GLY A 18 -0.98 -10.33 -3.61
C GLY A 18 0.12 -9.63 -2.80
N GLU A 19 1.12 -9.02 -3.46
CA GLU A 19 2.23 -8.39 -2.74
C GLU A 19 2.19 -6.87 -2.83
N LYS A 20 1.95 -6.21 -1.69
CA LYS A 20 2.08 -4.76 -1.57
C LYS A 20 3.48 -4.34 -2.00
N THR A 21 3.56 -3.32 -2.87
CA THR A 21 4.86 -2.77 -3.28
C THR A 21 5.64 -2.26 -2.05
N PRO A 22 6.98 -2.22 -2.09
CA PRO A 22 7.76 -1.73 -0.95
C PRO A 22 7.37 -0.29 -0.56
N PHE A 23 6.97 0.55 -1.52
CA PHE A 23 6.44 1.88 -1.24
C PHE A 23 5.09 1.83 -0.50
N CYS A 24 4.17 0.94 -0.88
CA CYS A 24 2.91 0.79 -0.17
C CYS A 24 3.13 0.30 1.28
N LYS A 25 4.12 -0.57 1.50
CA LYS A 25 4.52 -1.00 2.85
C LYS A 25 5.09 0.15 3.69
N CYS A 26 5.89 1.03 3.09
CA CYS A 26 6.34 2.28 3.73
C CYS A 26 5.15 3.18 4.11
N MET A 27 4.19 3.36 3.21
CA MET A 27 2.98 4.16 3.45
C MET A 27 2.15 3.60 4.62
N GLU A 28 1.97 2.29 4.68
CA GLU A 28 1.23 1.62 5.75
C GLU A 28 1.91 1.75 7.10
N ALA A 29 3.22 1.52 7.18
CA ALA A 29 3.99 1.76 8.41
C ALA A 29 3.92 3.23 8.85
N GLY A 30 3.84 4.16 7.89
CA GLY A 30 3.57 5.57 8.15
C GLY A 30 2.19 5.82 8.77
N ASN A 31 1.15 5.18 8.23
CA ASN A 31 -0.22 5.29 8.74
C ASN A 31 -0.35 4.66 10.13
N GLU A 32 0.17 3.45 10.33
CA GLU A 32 0.14 2.76 11.63
C GLU A 32 0.86 3.59 12.71
N LEU A 33 2.03 4.14 12.39
CA LEU A 33 2.72 5.05 13.29
C LEU A 33 1.89 6.29 13.61
N ASN A 34 1.20 6.87 12.63
CA ASN A 34 0.39 8.07 12.80
C ASN A 34 -0.86 7.80 13.65
N GLU A 35 -1.58 6.72 13.37
CA GLU A 35 -2.74 6.28 14.14
C GLU A 35 -2.37 6.02 15.59
N TYR A 36 -1.28 5.26 15.80
CA TYR A 36 -0.79 4.98 17.13
C TYR A 36 -0.30 6.26 17.85
N SER A 37 0.33 7.18 17.12
CA SER A 37 0.72 8.49 17.68
C SER A 37 -0.49 9.31 18.12
N ALA A 38 -1.57 9.33 17.34
CA ALA A 38 -2.81 9.99 17.70
C ALA A 38 -3.46 9.34 18.94
N GLU A 39 -3.48 8.01 19.02
CA GLU A 39 -3.98 7.28 20.19
C GLU A 39 -3.20 7.63 21.46
N ILE A 40 -1.86 7.65 21.38
CA ILE A 40 -1.01 8.00 22.52
C ILE A 40 -1.16 9.47 22.92
N LEU A 41 -1.31 10.39 21.98
CA LEU A 41 -1.57 11.81 22.29
C LEU A 41 -2.92 12.04 22.98
N ALA A 42 -3.90 11.16 22.76
CA ALA A 42 -5.19 11.21 23.43
C ALA A 42 -5.17 10.61 24.86
N LYS A 43 -4.10 9.92 25.26
CA LYS A 43 -3.97 9.33 26.60
C LYS A 43 -3.41 10.34 27.60
N SER A 44 -3.91 10.28 28.84
CA SER A 44 -3.42 11.11 29.94
C SER A 44 -2.05 10.70 30.46
N GLU A 45 -1.69 9.42 30.32
CA GLU A 45 -0.40 8.87 30.74
C GLU A 45 0.16 7.92 29.68
N ILE A 46 1.48 7.94 29.51
CA ILE A 46 2.21 7.10 28.55
C ILE A 46 3.07 6.11 29.33
N ASP A 47 2.70 4.85 29.30
CA ASP A 47 3.47 3.78 29.95
C ASP A 47 4.70 3.35 29.12
N LYS A 48 5.51 2.46 29.69
CA LYS A 48 6.71 1.95 29.02
C LYS A 48 6.40 1.11 27.77
N ALA A 49 5.33 0.32 27.78
CA ALA A 49 4.94 -0.48 26.63
C ALA A 49 4.55 0.44 25.46
N ALA A 50 3.88 1.55 25.78
CA ALA A 50 3.47 2.53 24.80
C ALA A 50 4.68 3.18 24.12
N GLN A 51 5.70 3.52 24.90
CA GLN A 51 6.97 4.05 24.39
C GLN A 51 7.76 3.02 23.57
N THR A 52 7.77 1.75 23.97
CA THR A 52 8.44 0.68 23.23
C THR A 52 7.79 0.50 21.85
N LYS A 53 6.46 0.34 21.80
CA LYS A 53 5.73 0.21 20.54
C LYS A 53 5.92 1.44 19.64
N MET A 54 5.95 2.65 20.21
CA MET A 54 6.24 3.88 19.45
C MET A 54 7.64 3.85 18.81
N LYS A 55 8.65 3.34 19.52
CA LYS A 55 10.01 3.20 18.97
C LYS A 55 10.09 2.15 17.88
N GLU A 56 9.41 1.02 18.06
CA GLU A 56 9.34 -0.05 17.06
C GLU A 56 8.72 0.47 15.76
N LEU A 57 7.54 1.10 15.84
CA LEU A 57 6.86 1.67 14.66
C LEU A 57 7.70 2.72 13.93
N ARG A 58 8.43 3.57 14.67
CA ARG A 58 9.38 4.52 14.07
C ARG A 58 10.53 3.82 13.35
N SER A 59 11.07 2.75 13.94
CA SER A 59 12.14 1.97 13.34
C SER A 59 11.67 1.28 12.06
N THR A 60 10.52 0.61 12.13
CA THR A 60 9.89 -0.07 10.99
C THR A 60 9.61 0.89 9.84
N LYS A 61 9.00 2.05 10.13
CA LYS A 61 8.80 3.09 9.11
C LYS A 61 10.13 3.52 8.49
N LYS A 62 11.15 3.82 9.30
CA LYS A 62 12.44 4.28 8.79
C LYS A 62 13.11 3.25 7.88
N GLU A 63 13.03 1.97 8.25
CA GLU A 63 13.59 0.88 7.45
C GLU A 63 12.86 0.75 6.11
N LEU A 64 11.53 0.65 6.13
CA LEU A 64 10.72 0.49 4.94
C LEU A 64 10.75 1.72 4.02
N CYS A 65 10.88 2.91 4.60
CA CYS A 65 10.83 4.16 3.85
C CYS A 65 12.19 4.67 3.37
N LYS A 66 13.30 4.00 3.71
CA LYS A 66 14.68 4.51 3.53
C LYS A 66 14.99 4.96 2.10
N GLU A 67 14.55 4.19 1.10
CA GLU A 67 14.81 4.49 -0.32
C GLU A 67 13.98 5.66 -0.85
N TYR A 68 12.90 6.00 -0.13
CA TYR A 68 11.94 7.02 -0.53
C TYR A 68 12.21 8.37 0.15
N GLU A 69 12.92 8.43 1.27
CA GLU A 69 13.12 9.67 2.06
C GLU A 69 13.71 10.85 1.24
N MET A 70 14.50 10.54 0.22
CA MET A 70 15.17 11.53 -0.63
C MET A 70 14.48 11.76 -1.99
N MET A 71 13.36 11.08 -2.26
CA MET A 71 12.65 11.22 -3.53
C MET A 71 11.97 12.58 -3.67
N GLY A 72 11.84 13.04 -4.92
CA GLY A 72 11.09 14.24 -5.25
C GLY A 72 9.60 14.08 -4.99
N LYS A 73 8.92 15.19 -4.71
CA LYS A 73 7.46 15.22 -4.47
C LYS A 73 6.65 14.63 -5.63
N ALA A 74 7.10 14.84 -6.88
CA ALA A 74 6.42 14.31 -8.06
C ALA A 74 6.49 12.78 -8.13
N GLU A 75 7.69 12.22 -7.97
CA GLU A 75 7.93 10.77 -7.97
C GLU A 75 7.16 10.07 -6.84
N MET A 76 7.17 10.66 -5.63
CA MET A 76 6.36 10.15 -4.52
C MET A 76 4.86 10.16 -4.80
N LEU A 77 4.35 11.17 -5.52
CA LEU A 77 2.94 11.28 -5.85
C LEU A 77 2.52 10.17 -6.83
N GLU A 78 3.38 9.84 -7.78
CA GLU A 78 3.15 8.73 -8.72
C GLU A 78 3.12 7.38 -8.00
N LEU A 79 4.09 7.11 -7.13
CA LEU A 79 4.11 5.90 -6.32
C LEU A 79 2.89 5.80 -5.40
N LYS A 80 2.41 6.93 -4.86
CA LYS A 80 1.19 6.98 -4.04
C LYS A 80 -0.07 6.68 -4.84
N ARG A 81 -0.16 7.17 -6.08
CA ARG A 81 -1.28 6.84 -6.98
C ARG A 81 -1.27 5.35 -7.28
N ALA A 82 -0.12 4.77 -7.59
CA ALA A 82 0.00 3.33 -7.83
C ALA A 82 -0.51 2.50 -6.64
N CYS A 83 -0.22 2.88 -5.40
CA CYS A 83 -0.80 2.20 -4.23
C CYS A 83 -2.33 2.36 -4.11
N THR A 84 -2.87 3.51 -4.52
CA THR A 84 -4.31 3.79 -4.41
C THR A 84 -5.10 3.10 -5.51
N GLU A 85 -4.54 3.01 -6.72
CA GLU A 85 -5.11 2.32 -7.87
C GLU A 85 -5.13 0.80 -7.63
N LEU A 86 -4.03 0.23 -7.10
CA LEU A 86 -4.01 -1.18 -6.68
C LEU A 86 -5.09 -1.52 -5.64
N ASN A 87 -5.39 -0.60 -4.72
CA ASN A 87 -6.44 -0.79 -3.71
C ASN A 87 -7.86 -0.58 -4.26
N ALA A 88 -8.02 0.21 -5.33
CA ALA A 88 -9.31 0.44 -5.98
C ALA A 88 -9.72 -0.76 -6.85
N GLU A 89 -8.76 -1.39 -7.52
CA GLU A 89 -9.00 -2.61 -8.31
C GLU A 89 -9.33 -3.82 -7.42
N GLU A 90 -8.79 -3.91 -6.19
CA GLU A 90 -9.17 -4.96 -5.22
C GLU A 90 -10.60 -4.83 -4.69
N ALA A 91 -11.17 -3.61 -4.67
CA ALA A 91 -12.55 -3.38 -4.26
C ALA A 91 -13.57 -3.82 -5.31
N GLU A 92 -13.23 -3.77 -6.60
CA GLU A 92 -14.07 -4.27 -7.68
C GLU A 92 -14.03 -5.80 -7.82
N VAL A 93 -12.90 -6.44 -7.48
CA VAL A 93 -12.78 -7.91 -7.52
C VAL A 93 -13.55 -8.59 -6.37
N ARG A 94 -13.57 -8.01 -5.16
CA ARG A 94 -14.35 -8.57 -4.04
C ARG A 94 -15.87 -8.39 -4.16
N GLY A 95 -16.34 -7.53 -5.06
CA GLY A 95 -17.77 -7.32 -5.30
C GLY A 95 -18.44 -8.40 -6.14
N GLN A 96 -17.70 -9.36 -6.70
CA GLN A 96 -18.26 -10.39 -7.61
C GLN A 96 -18.38 -11.79 -7.00
N ASP A 97 -17.92 -12.01 -5.76
CA ASP A 97 -17.97 -13.33 -5.11
C ASP A 97 -19.16 -13.52 -4.14
N GLU A 98 -19.95 -12.47 -3.84
CA GLU A 98 -21.13 -12.59 -2.95
C GLU A 98 -22.47 -12.74 -3.69
N GLU A 99 -22.53 -12.57 -5.02
CA GLU A 99 -23.77 -12.69 -5.82
C GLU A 99 -23.90 -14.04 -6.54
N ASN A 100 -23.48 -15.15 -5.90
CA ASN A 100 -23.81 -16.47 -6.44
C ASN A 100 -23.97 -17.56 -5.37
N GLN A 101 -24.64 -17.22 -4.28
CA GLN A 101 -25.09 -18.21 -3.30
C GLN A 101 -26.51 -17.92 -2.77
N GLU A 102 -27.43 -17.56 -3.66
CA GLU A 102 -28.88 -17.67 -3.39
C GLU A 102 -29.63 -17.89 -4.72
N ASN A 103 -29.70 -19.15 -5.14
CA ASN A 103 -30.76 -19.69 -5.99
C ASN A 103 -30.96 -21.17 -5.67
#